data_AF-A0A3D1EY98-F1
#
_entry.id   AF-A0A3D1EY98-F1
#
_cell.length_a   1.000
_cell.length_b   1.000
_cell.length_c   1.000
_cell.angle_alpha   90.00
_cell.angle_beta   90.00
_cell.angle_gamma   90.00
#
_symmetry.space_group_name_H-M   'P 1'
#
loop_
_entity.id
_entity.type
_entity.pdbx_description
1 polymer ?
#
loop_
_entity_poly.entity_id
_entity_poly.type
_entity_poly.pdbx_seq_one_letter_code
_entity_poly.pdbx_strand_id
1 'polypeptide(L)' 'MTTKTSPDTPEMPDVQGSADSRKVAIDKVGVKDITYPISLHCPSTGNVQNTVAKVNMYV' A
#
# COMPACT_ATOMS: atom_id res chain seq x y z
N MET A 1 -29.26 13.58 3.28
CA MET A 1 -28.74 12.43 2.51
C MET A 1 -28.56 12.88 1.07
N THR A 2 -27.33 13.16 0.64
CA THR A 2 -27.01 13.37 -0.78
C THR A 2 -25.51 13.11 -0.97
N THR A 3 -25.19 11.92 -1.47
CA THR A 3 -23.83 11.51 -1.84
C THR A 3 -23.44 12.21 -3.13
N LYS A 4 -22.37 13.01 -3.08
CA LYS A 4 -21.76 13.62 -4.27
C LYS A 4 -20.94 12.55 -4.99
N THR A 5 -21.57 11.83 -5.90
CA THR A 5 -20.89 10.93 -6.84
C THR A 5 -20.30 11.78 -7.96
N SER A 6 -18.98 11.95 -7.95
CA SER A 6 -18.25 12.53 -9.08
C SER A 6 -18.36 11.60 -10.30
N PRO A 7 -18.63 12.11 -11.51
CA PRO A 7 -18.85 11.26 -12.67
C PRO A 7 -17.51 10.73 -13.23
N ASP A 8 -17.51 9.48 -13.69
CA ASP A 8 -16.54 8.89 -14.61
C ASP A 8 -15.07 8.72 -14.14
N THR A 9 -14.87 8.14 -12.95
CA THR A 9 -13.67 7.30 -12.78
C THR A 9 -14.15 5.85 -12.65
N PRO A 10 -13.85 4.96 -13.61
CA PRO A 10 -14.15 3.54 -13.44
C PRO A 10 -13.45 3.06 -12.16
N GLU A 11 -14.20 2.40 -11.28
CA GLU A 11 -13.64 1.81 -10.08
C GLU A 11 -12.51 0.86 -10.48
N MET A 12 -11.37 0.97 -9.79
CA MET A 12 -10.23 0.11 -10.06
C MET A 12 -10.65 -1.34 -9.85
N PRO A 13 -10.58 -2.21 -10.87
CA PRO A 13 -11.02 -3.58 -10.75
C PRO A 13 -10.12 -4.34 -9.77
N ASP A 14 -10.73 -5.21 -8.95
CA ASP A 14 -10.00 -6.11 -8.06
C ASP A 14 -9.35 -7.26 -8.86
N VAL A 15 -8.20 -6.97 -9.47
CA VAL A 15 -7.42 -7.94 -10.25
C VAL A 15 -6.75 -8.97 -9.34
N GLN A 16 -6.40 -8.60 -8.10
CA GLN A 16 -5.65 -9.45 -7.18
C GLN A 16 -6.53 -10.55 -6.56
N GLY A 17 -7.80 -10.24 -6.25
CA GLY A 17 -8.79 -11.21 -5.77
C GLY A 17 -9.47 -12.02 -6.86
N SER A 18 -9.32 -11.62 -8.13
CA SER A 18 -9.93 -12.30 -9.27
C SER A 18 -9.22 -13.61 -9.61
N ALA A 19 -9.99 -14.62 -10.04
CA ALA A 19 -9.44 -15.90 -10.49
C ALA A 19 -8.61 -15.73 -11.78
N ASP A 20 -7.35 -16.18 -11.78
CA ASP A 20 -6.50 -16.14 -12.96
C ASP A 20 -6.75 -17.33 -13.91
N SER A 21 -7.37 -17.05 -15.05
CA SER A 21 -7.65 -18.06 -16.09
C SER A 21 -6.39 -18.52 -16.84
N ARG A 22 -5.32 -17.71 -16.83
CA ARG A 22 -4.06 -18.00 -17.53
C ARG A 22 -3.19 -18.99 -16.76
N LYS A 23 -3.51 -19.25 -15.49
CA LYS A 23 -2.75 -20.12 -14.57
C LYS A 23 -1.29 -19.67 -14.43
N VAL A 24 -1.05 -18.36 -14.39
CA VAL A 24 0.27 -17.79 -14.16
C VAL A 24 0.47 -17.66 -12.65
N ALA A 25 1.54 -18.25 -12.14
CA ALA A 25 1.86 -18.15 -10.73
C ALA A 25 2.12 -16.68 -10.35
N ILE A 26 1.60 -16.27 -9.20
CA ILE A 26 1.91 -14.98 -8.59
C ILE A 26 2.98 -15.25 -7.53
N ASP A 27 4.23 -15.00 -7.88
CA ASP A 27 5.36 -15.24 -6.97
C ASP A 27 5.47 -14.19 -5.87
N LYS A 28 4.92 -12.99 -6.11
CA LYS A 28 4.97 -11.87 -5.17
C LYS A 28 3.81 -10.92 -5.39
N VAL A 29 3.02 -10.68 -4.34
CA VAL A 29 1.91 -9.71 -4.37
C VAL A 29 1.97 -8.80 -3.16
N GLY A 30 1.50 -7.57 -3.30
CA GLY A 30 1.42 -6.64 -2.18
C GLY A 30 1.29 -5.20 -2.63
N VAL A 31 1.84 -4.30 -1.82
CA VAL A 31 1.66 -2.86 -1.92
C VAL A 31 3.02 -2.17 -1.91
N LYS A 32 3.17 -1.11 -2.70
CA LYS A 32 4.42 -0.37 -2.89
C LYS A 32 4.18 1.12 -2.68
N ASP A 33 5.23 1.83 -2.27
CA ASP A 33 5.27 3.29 -2.14
C ASP A 33 4.25 3.86 -1.12
N ILE A 34 3.93 3.07 -0.09
CA ILE A 34 3.08 3.53 1.02
C ILE A 34 3.86 4.57 1.83
N THR A 35 3.31 5.78 1.93
CA THR A 35 3.88 6.86 2.75
C THR A 35 3.27 6.83 4.14
N TYR A 36 4.07 6.57 5.17
CA TYR A 36 3.57 6.38 6.54
C TYR A 36 4.53 6.99 7.59
N PRO A 37 4.00 7.68 8.64
CA PRO A 37 4.83 8.18 9.74
C PRO A 37 5.36 7.04 10.59
N ILE A 38 6.66 7.04 10.87
CA ILE A 38 7.33 6.04 11.69
C ILE A 38 8.15 6.70 12.80
N SER A 39 8.39 5.92 13.87
CA SER A 39 9.32 6.27 14.94
C SER A 39 10.56 5.39 14.79
N LEU A 40 11.73 6.00 14.59
CA LEU A 40 13.01 5.32 14.47
C LEU A 40 13.79 5.46 15.79
N HIS A 41 14.07 4.33 16.44
CA HIS A 41 15.04 4.33 17.54
C HIS A 41 16.44 4.54 16.97
N CYS A 42 17.16 5.55 17.47
CA CYS A 42 18.51 5.90 17.04
C CYS A 42 19.50 5.65 18.20
N PRO A 43 20.16 4.47 18.25
CA PRO A 43 21.04 4.12 19.37
C PRO A 43 22.24 5.05 19.54
N SER A 44 22.70 5.68 18.45
CA SER A 44 23.86 6.59 18.48
C SER A 44 23.59 7.90 19.21
N THR A 45 22.35 8.39 19.18
CA THR A 45 21.92 9.61 19.89
C THR A 45 21.15 9.31 21.16
N GLY A 46 20.81 8.04 21.41
CA GLY A 46 19.99 7.60 22.53
C GLY A 46 18.52 7.99 22.45
N ASN A 47 18.07 8.54 21.31
CA ASN A 47 16.75 9.15 21.14
C ASN A 47 15.90 8.45 20.08
N VAL A 48 14.60 8.78 20.08
CA VAL A 48 13.65 8.39 19.03
C VAL A 48 13.50 9.55 18.04
N GLN A 49 13.58 9.25 16.74
CA GLN A 49 13.36 10.19 15.66
C GLN A 49 12.03 9.88 14.96
N ASN A 50 11.12 10.84 14.92
CA ASN A 50 9.90 10.74 14.11
C ASN A 50 10.18 11.21 12.68
N THR A 51 9.78 10.42 11.70
CA THR A 51 9.94 10.74 10.28
C THR A 51 8.81 10.13 9.45
N VAL A 52 8.74 10.46 8.18
CA VAL A 52 7.82 9.85 7.20
C VAL A 52 8.64 8.96 6.28
N ALA A 53 8.28 7.68 6.20
CA ALA A 53 8.97 6.70 5.38
C ALA A 53 8.10 6.18 4.24
N LYS A 54 8.74 5.64 3.22
CA LYS A 54 8.10 4.84 2.17
C LYS A 54 8.27 3.36 2.46
N VAL A 55 7.17 2.61 2.43
CA VAL A 55 7.12 1.19 2.78
C VAL A 55 6.61 0.39 1.59
N ASN A 56 7.29 -0.74 1.34
CA ASN A 56 6.88 -1.74 0.37
C ASN A 56 6.64 -3.05 1.13
N MET A 57 5.45 -3.63 0.98
CA MET A 57 5.06 -4.86 1.66
C MET A 57 4.63 -5.89 0.63
N TYR A 58 5.09 -7.13 0.81
CA TYR A 58 4.84 -8.20 -0.14
C TYR A 58 4.72 -9.55 0.58
N VAL A 59 3.98 -10.47 -0.03
CA VAL A 59 3.91 -11.90 0.31
C VAL A 59 4.29 -12.75 -0.89
#